data_AF-H0FC31-F1
#
_entry.id   AF-H0FC31-F1
#
_cell.length_a   1.000
_cell.length_b   1.000
_cell.length_c   1.000
_cell.angle_alpha   90.00
_cell.angle_beta   90.00
_cell.angle_gamma   90.00
#
_symmetry.space_group_name_H-M   'P 1'
#
loop_
_entity.id
_entity.type
_entity.pdbx_description
1 polymer ?
#
loop_
_entity_poly.entity_id
_entity_poly.type
_entity_poly.pdbx_seq_one_letter_code
_entity_poly.pdbx_strand_id
1 'polypeptide(L)'
;MATLHRNDRSALPSEITLVQGNELLLKVLGLGPNKKHLVFKGNQPSVLRVEAIRPDHRNREQSIKLISLATNSQQEKFVEVAAFVDEQPMIKIDPSTQRLRVKVVPGLKLPSEGTEAGLLARLLIAEAVSPDDERYAGQSDALESMMWIKRVLQNRLSAGAQHFSLKPASLNPKAIRNLVDVVRIPGQVAFFKNYPVLPSELTRRINRTLSIANDATDGRYQRYRLFVKAAIEVAQSTEAVADPCATGLYAWRTHLSASPGPNFVFFQTKGGQDFYTLTPAYRSEVLKIR
;
A
#
# COMPACT_ATOMS: atom_id res chain seq x y z
N MET A 1 -22.46 -14.39 -29.42
CA MET A 1 -21.24 -14.29 -28.61
C MET A 1 -21.57 -13.61 -27.29
N ALA A 2 -21.26 -14.22 -26.16
CA ALA A 2 -21.40 -13.55 -24.87
C ALA A 2 -20.13 -12.73 -24.56
N THR A 3 -20.31 -11.61 -23.87
CA THR A 3 -19.21 -10.70 -23.51
C THR A 3 -19.24 -10.42 -22.01
N LEU A 4 -18.06 -10.37 -21.40
CA LEU A 4 -17.92 -10.04 -19.98
C LEU A 4 -17.63 -8.55 -19.81
N HIS A 5 -18.30 -7.95 -18.84
CA HIS A 5 -18.19 -6.53 -18.49
C HIS A 5 -18.04 -6.41 -16.98
N ARG A 6 -17.47 -5.29 -16.55
CA ARG A 6 -17.57 -4.88 -15.14
C ARG A 6 -19.02 -4.59 -14.77
N ASN A 7 -19.29 -4.46 -13.47
CA ASN A 7 -20.64 -4.16 -12.99
C ASN A 7 -21.18 -2.81 -13.51
N ASP A 8 -20.30 -1.85 -13.79
CA ASP A 8 -20.63 -0.55 -14.40
C ASP A 8 -20.74 -0.59 -15.93
N ARG A 9 -20.69 -1.79 -16.54
CA ARG A 9 -20.71 -2.05 -17.99
C ARG A 9 -19.48 -1.56 -18.76
N SER A 10 -18.40 -1.18 -18.08
CA SER A 10 -17.13 -0.95 -18.74
C SER A 10 -16.51 -2.27 -19.23
N ALA A 11 -15.71 -2.17 -20.29
CA ALA A 11 -15.03 -3.31 -20.88
C ALA A 11 -14.13 -4.00 -19.84
N LEU A 12 -14.19 -5.33 -19.82
CA LEU A 12 -13.31 -6.14 -18.98
C LEU A 12 -12.02 -6.44 -19.75
N PRO A 13 -10.83 -6.16 -19.19
CA PRO A 13 -9.59 -6.62 -19.81
C PRO A 13 -9.50 -8.15 -19.78
N SER A 14 -8.64 -8.72 -20.63
CA SER A 14 -8.39 -10.16 -20.70
C SER A 14 -7.81 -10.74 -19.40
N GLU A 15 -7.13 -9.90 -18.61
CA GLU A 15 -6.61 -10.22 -17.29
C GLU A 15 -7.12 -9.22 -16.24
N ILE A 16 -7.64 -9.74 -15.14
CA ILE A 16 -8.05 -8.95 -13.97
C ILE A 16 -7.31 -9.40 -12.72
N THR A 17 -7.19 -8.50 -11.75
CA THR A 17 -6.59 -8.82 -10.44
C THR A 17 -7.66 -8.91 -9.36
N LEU A 18 -7.55 -9.90 -8.47
CA LEU A 18 -8.28 -9.98 -7.21
C LEU A 18 -7.28 -10.12 -6.06
N VAL A 19 -7.59 -9.54 -4.90
CA VAL A 19 -6.86 -9.83 -3.66
C VAL A 19 -7.52 -11.01 -2.97
N GLN A 20 -6.72 -11.81 -2.25
CA GLN A 20 -7.23 -12.90 -1.41
C GLN A 20 -8.36 -12.43 -0.49
N GLY A 21 -9.49 -13.15 -0.53
CA GLY A 21 -10.70 -12.83 0.21
C GLY A 21 -11.65 -11.85 -0.47
N ASN A 22 -11.25 -11.22 -1.59
CA ASN A 22 -12.13 -10.31 -2.32
C ASN A 22 -13.14 -11.06 -3.18
N GLU A 23 -14.23 -10.36 -3.46
CA GLU A 23 -15.25 -10.76 -4.40
C GLU A 23 -15.38 -9.70 -5.49
N LEU A 24 -15.65 -10.10 -6.73
CA LEU A 24 -15.89 -9.19 -7.84
C LEU A 24 -17.16 -9.58 -8.58
N LEU A 25 -18.06 -8.61 -8.73
CA LEU A 25 -19.28 -8.74 -9.52
C LEU A 25 -19.00 -8.34 -10.97
N LEU A 26 -19.35 -9.23 -11.90
CA LEU A 26 -19.26 -9.02 -13.34
C LEU A 26 -20.63 -9.18 -13.98
N LYS A 27 -20.80 -8.54 -15.14
CA LYS A 27 -21.96 -8.70 -16.01
C LYS A 27 -21.56 -9.52 -17.22
N VAL A 28 -22.44 -10.42 -17.64
CA VAL A 28 -22.29 -11.18 -18.88
C VAL A 28 -23.47 -10.82 -19.78
N LEU A 29 -23.16 -10.24 -20.94
CA LEU A 29 -24.14 -9.86 -21.95
C LEU A 29 -24.13 -10.89 -23.07
N GLY A 30 -25.23 -11.63 -23.21
CA GLY A 30 -25.42 -12.65 -24.23
C GLY A 30 -25.88 -13.98 -23.65
N LEU A 31 -26.53 -14.76 -24.51
CA LEU A 31 -26.93 -16.14 -24.24
C LEU A 31 -26.02 -17.09 -25.04
N GLY A 32 -25.90 -18.32 -24.56
CA GLY A 32 -25.29 -19.41 -25.30
C GLY A 32 -26.14 -19.83 -26.52
N PRO A 33 -25.62 -20.75 -27.36
CA PRO A 33 -26.30 -21.22 -28.57
C PRO A 33 -27.70 -21.79 -28.31
N ASN A 34 -27.88 -22.43 -27.14
CA ASN A 34 -29.14 -23.00 -26.68
C ASN A 34 -30.13 -21.97 -26.09
N LYS A 35 -29.85 -20.66 -26.25
CA LYS A 35 -30.62 -19.54 -25.66
C LYS A 35 -30.71 -19.58 -24.12
N LYS A 36 -29.76 -20.25 -23.45
CA LYS A 36 -29.61 -20.21 -21.99
C LYS A 36 -28.38 -19.41 -21.59
N HIS A 37 -28.29 -19.06 -20.32
CA HIS A 37 -27.08 -18.45 -19.76
C HIS A 37 -25.92 -19.43 -19.76
N LEU A 38 -24.72 -18.91 -20.03
CA LEU A 38 -23.48 -19.67 -19.94
C LEU A 38 -23.09 -19.88 -18.48
N VAL A 39 -22.53 -21.05 -18.19
CA VAL A 39 -21.95 -21.39 -16.88
C VAL A 39 -20.46 -21.09 -16.93
N PHE A 40 -19.95 -20.35 -15.96
CA PHE A 40 -18.53 -20.02 -15.89
C PHE A 40 -17.84 -20.87 -14.83
N LYS A 41 -16.68 -21.44 -15.16
CA LYS A 41 -15.86 -22.23 -14.23
C LYS A 41 -14.39 -21.86 -14.34
N GLY A 42 -13.73 -21.75 -13.19
CA GLY A 42 -12.28 -21.63 -13.12
C GLY A 42 -11.59 -22.99 -13.23
N ASN A 43 -10.41 -23.03 -13.82
CA ASN A 43 -9.57 -24.25 -13.84
C ASN A 43 -9.00 -24.64 -12.46
N GLN A 44 -9.12 -23.76 -11.45
CA GLN A 44 -8.67 -23.99 -10.08
C GLN A 44 -9.77 -23.56 -9.07
N PRO A 45 -10.81 -24.39 -8.85
CA PRO A 45 -11.96 -24.03 -8.01
C PRO A 45 -11.62 -23.84 -6.52
N SER A 46 -10.50 -24.38 -6.04
CA SER A 46 -9.99 -24.15 -4.67
C SER A 46 -9.35 -22.77 -4.49
N VAL A 47 -9.06 -22.06 -5.58
CA VAL A 47 -8.45 -20.72 -5.58
C VAL A 47 -9.50 -19.66 -5.89
N LEU A 48 -10.37 -19.93 -6.87
CA LEU A 48 -11.38 -19.01 -7.34
C LEU A 48 -12.69 -19.76 -7.61
N ARG A 49 -13.76 -19.33 -6.93
CA ARG A 49 -15.11 -19.81 -7.20
C ARG A 49 -15.84 -18.81 -8.09
N VAL A 50 -16.63 -19.32 -9.03
CA VAL A 50 -17.47 -18.51 -9.91
C VAL A 50 -18.92 -18.91 -9.68
N GLU A 51 -19.76 -17.94 -9.34
CA GLU A 51 -21.18 -18.14 -9.04
C GLU A 51 -22.05 -17.29 -9.95
N ALA A 52 -23.09 -17.88 -10.53
CA ALA A 52 -24.14 -17.09 -11.19
C ALA A 52 -25.11 -16.52 -10.15
N ILE A 53 -25.44 -15.24 -10.26
CA ILE A 53 -26.42 -14.59 -9.39
C ILE A 53 -27.77 -14.57 -10.08
N ARG A 54 -28.69 -15.42 -9.60
CA ARG A 54 -30.10 -15.50 -10.04
C ARG A 54 -30.25 -15.43 -11.57
N PRO A 55 -29.68 -16.38 -12.32
CA PRO A 55 -29.78 -16.37 -13.78
C PRO A 55 -31.25 -16.49 -14.22
N ASP A 56 -31.68 -15.58 -15.09
CA ASP A 56 -32.98 -15.62 -15.76
C ASP A 56 -32.78 -15.66 -17.28
N HIS A 57 -33.04 -16.81 -17.90
CA HIS A 57 -32.83 -17.02 -19.33
C HIS A 57 -33.73 -16.14 -20.22
N ARG A 58 -34.74 -15.46 -19.65
CA ARG A 58 -35.53 -14.45 -20.36
C ARG A 58 -34.76 -13.14 -20.55
N ASN A 59 -33.74 -12.90 -19.72
CA ASN A 59 -32.86 -11.75 -19.80
C ASN A 59 -31.55 -12.11 -20.51
N ARG A 60 -31.11 -11.28 -21.45
CA ARG A 60 -29.81 -11.46 -22.13
C ARG A 60 -28.62 -11.14 -21.21
N GLU A 61 -28.84 -10.38 -20.15
CA GLU A 61 -27.84 -10.08 -19.13
C GLU A 61 -27.93 -11.09 -17.97
N GLN A 62 -26.79 -11.64 -17.55
CA GLN A 62 -26.65 -12.31 -16.25
C GLN A 62 -25.55 -11.64 -15.43
N SER A 63 -25.59 -11.82 -14.11
CA SER A 63 -24.52 -11.37 -13.23
C SER A 63 -23.77 -12.58 -12.70
N ILE A 64 -22.44 -12.54 -12.69
CA ILE A 64 -21.60 -13.57 -12.09
C ILE A 64 -20.71 -12.95 -11.02
N LYS A 65 -20.41 -13.71 -9.97
CA LYS A 65 -19.52 -13.31 -8.89
C LYS A 65 -18.28 -14.18 -8.92
N LEU A 66 -17.12 -13.55 -8.96
CA LEU A 66 -15.83 -14.18 -8.74
C LEU A 66 -15.47 -14.04 -7.27
N ILE A 67 -15.20 -15.16 -6.59
CA ILE A 67 -14.89 -15.18 -5.15
C ILE A 67 -13.51 -15.80 -4.98
N SER A 68 -12.56 -15.03 -4.47
CA SER A 68 -11.24 -15.55 -4.15
C SER A 68 -11.31 -16.43 -2.90
N LEU A 69 -11.13 -17.74 -3.08
CA LEU A 69 -11.04 -18.72 -1.98
C LEU A 69 -9.60 -18.97 -1.53
N ALA A 70 -8.61 -18.38 -2.21
CA ALA A 70 -7.22 -18.48 -1.79
C ALA A 70 -7.02 -17.92 -0.37
N THR A 71 -6.54 -18.77 0.53
CA THR A 71 -6.18 -18.41 1.90
C THR A 71 -4.67 -18.53 2.10
N ASN A 72 -4.09 -17.59 2.86
CA ASN A 72 -2.72 -17.64 3.39
C ASN A 72 -1.59 -17.93 2.38
N SER A 73 -1.84 -17.79 1.08
CA SER A 73 -0.80 -18.00 0.08
C SER A 73 0.06 -16.75 -0.03
N GLN A 74 1.38 -16.89 0.05
CA GLN A 74 2.31 -15.78 -0.18
C GLN A 74 2.60 -15.55 -1.68
N GLN A 75 2.09 -16.43 -2.54
CA GLN A 75 2.34 -16.41 -3.97
C GLN A 75 1.11 -15.93 -4.74
N GLU A 76 1.37 -15.29 -5.87
CA GLU A 76 0.33 -14.95 -6.84
C GLU A 76 -0.13 -16.23 -7.56
N LYS A 77 -1.43 -16.34 -7.81
CA LYS A 77 -2.02 -17.46 -8.55
C LYS A 77 -2.76 -16.94 -9.77
N PHE A 78 -2.71 -17.69 -10.86
CA PHE A 78 -3.46 -17.39 -12.08
C PHE A 78 -4.52 -18.45 -12.29
N VAL A 79 -5.77 -18.03 -12.43
CA VAL A 79 -6.91 -18.90 -12.71
C VAL A 79 -7.51 -18.52 -14.06
N GLU A 80 -7.68 -19.50 -14.94
CA GLU A 80 -8.39 -19.31 -16.21
C GLU A 80 -9.86 -19.63 -15.99
N VAL A 81 -10.73 -18.67 -16.29
CA VAL A 81 -12.19 -18.82 -16.26
C VAL A 81 -12.69 -18.98 -17.68
N ALA A 82 -13.33 -20.11 -17.95
CA ALA A 82 -13.96 -20.42 -19.22
C ALA A 82 -15.49 -20.46 -19.10
N ALA A 83 -16.16 -20.11 -20.19
CA ALA A 83 -17.59 -20.25 -20.32
C ALA A 83 -17.95 -21.62 -20.89
N PHE A 84 -19.07 -22.16 -20.42
CA PHE A 84 -19.59 -23.46 -20.81
C PHE A 84 -21.07 -23.35 -21.16
N VAL A 85 -21.48 -24.09 -22.18
CA VAL A 85 -22.88 -24.28 -22.55
C VAL A 85 -23.45 -25.43 -21.72
N ASP A 86 -24.56 -25.16 -21.02
CA ASP A 86 -25.29 -26.17 -20.23
C ASP A 86 -26.25 -26.96 -21.14
N GLU A 87 -25.71 -27.95 -21.84
CA GLU A 87 -26.43 -28.90 -22.71
C GLU A 87 -26.39 -30.30 -22.09
N GLN A 88 -27.30 -30.61 -21.17
CA GLN A 88 -27.38 -31.95 -20.60
C GLN A 88 -27.48 -33.03 -21.71
N PRO A 89 -26.69 -34.12 -21.63
CA PRO A 89 -25.87 -34.57 -20.50
C PRO A 89 -24.42 -34.04 -20.47
N MET A 90 -23.99 -33.22 -21.43
CA MET A 90 -22.60 -32.78 -21.57
C MET A 90 -22.43 -31.26 -21.48
N ILE A 91 -21.66 -30.82 -20.50
CA ILE A 91 -21.20 -29.43 -20.41
C ILE A 91 -20.05 -29.24 -21.40
N LYS A 92 -20.24 -28.43 -22.45
CA LYS A 92 -19.22 -28.13 -23.46
C LYS A 92 -18.67 -26.72 -23.27
N ILE A 93 -17.38 -26.52 -23.54
CA ILE A 93 -16.77 -25.18 -23.56
C ILE A 93 -17.43 -24.38 -24.70
N ASP A 94 -17.83 -23.13 -24.44
CA ASP A 94 -18.23 -22.20 -25.48
C ASP A 94 -16.98 -21.53 -26.08
N PRO A 95 -16.59 -21.84 -27.33
CA PRO A 95 -15.39 -21.27 -27.93
C PRO A 95 -15.57 -19.80 -28.31
N SER A 96 -16.81 -19.30 -28.34
CA SER A 96 -17.11 -17.92 -28.75
C SER A 96 -16.90 -16.90 -27.63
N THR A 97 -16.98 -17.31 -26.36
CA THR A 97 -16.78 -16.41 -25.23
C THR A 97 -15.31 -16.38 -24.83
N GLN A 98 -14.75 -15.16 -24.75
CA GLN A 98 -13.37 -14.94 -24.34
C GLN A 98 -13.10 -15.52 -22.94
N ARG A 99 -11.97 -16.23 -22.80
CA ARG A 99 -11.48 -16.69 -21.49
C ARG A 99 -10.99 -15.50 -20.68
N LEU A 100 -11.31 -15.53 -19.39
CA LEU A 100 -10.88 -14.50 -18.45
C LEU A 100 -9.74 -15.05 -17.60
N ARG A 101 -8.59 -14.39 -17.62
CA ARG A 101 -7.48 -14.68 -16.73
C ARG A 101 -7.63 -13.88 -15.44
N VAL A 102 -7.63 -14.56 -14.31
CA VAL A 102 -7.77 -13.93 -12.99
C VAL A 102 -6.49 -14.13 -12.20
N LYS A 103 -5.78 -13.04 -11.96
CA LYS A 103 -4.61 -12.97 -11.09
C LYS A 103 -5.07 -12.75 -9.64
N VAL A 104 -4.93 -13.78 -8.80
CA VAL A 104 -5.20 -13.69 -7.37
C VAL A 104 -3.90 -13.40 -6.62
N VAL A 105 -3.83 -12.25 -5.93
CA VAL A 105 -2.62 -11.80 -5.21
C VAL A 105 -2.82 -11.84 -3.68
N PRO A 106 -1.74 -12.06 -2.90
CA PRO A 106 -1.80 -12.02 -1.44
C PRO A 106 -2.30 -10.68 -0.90
N GLY A 107 -3.03 -10.71 0.20
CA GLY A 107 -3.29 -9.50 0.98
C GLY A 107 -2.01 -8.97 1.62
N LEU A 108 -1.78 -7.66 1.55
CA LEU A 108 -0.71 -7.00 2.28
C LEU A 108 -1.05 -6.99 3.77
N LYS A 109 -0.04 -7.26 4.59
CA LYS A 109 -0.09 -7.14 6.04
C LYS A 109 1.07 -6.27 6.49
N LEU A 110 0.80 -5.31 7.37
CA LEU A 110 1.88 -4.54 8.00
C LEU A 110 2.68 -5.45 8.93
N PRO A 111 3.99 -5.22 9.11
CA PRO A 111 4.78 -5.93 10.10
C PRO A 111 4.19 -5.76 11.51
N SER A 112 4.48 -6.74 12.38
CA SER A 112 4.02 -6.74 13.77
C SER A 112 4.36 -5.44 14.47
N GLU A 113 3.38 -4.85 15.16
CA GLU A 113 3.53 -3.55 15.78
C GLU A 113 4.62 -3.49 16.84
N GLY A 114 4.99 -4.62 17.45
CA GLY A 114 6.07 -4.71 18.43
C GLY A 114 7.49 -4.70 17.84
N THR A 115 7.63 -4.57 16.52
CA THR A 115 8.94 -4.58 15.83
C THR A 115 9.29 -3.20 15.27
N GLU A 116 10.59 -2.93 15.08
CA GLU A 116 11.04 -1.69 14.43
C GLU A 116 10.42 -1.50 13.04
N ALA A 117 10.37 -2.56 12.23
CA ALA A 117 9.70 -2.55 10.93
C ALA A 117 8.19 -2.24 11.04
N GLY A 118 7.53 -2.70 12.11
CA GLY A 118 6.12 -2.41 12.36
C GLY A 118 5.85 -0.94 12.66
N LEU A 119 6.72 -0.33 13.46
CA LEU A 119 6.70 1.11 13.75
C LEU A 119 6.98 1.91 12.48
N LEU A 120 8.07 1.59 11.78
CA LEU A 120 8.48 2.32 10.58
C LEU A 120 7.44 2.25 9.47
N ALA A 121 6.85 1.08 9.20
CA ALA A 121 5.82 0.96 8.17
C ALA A 121 4.61 1.86 8.46
N ARG A 122 4.17 1.93 9.73
CA ARG A 122 3.06 2.79 10.17
C ARG A 122 3.43 4.27 10.12
N LEU A 123 4.66 4.62 10.51
CA LEU A 123 5.19 5.98 10.39
C LEU A 123 5.24 6.42 8.93
N LEU A 124 5.78 5.60 8.04
CA LEU A 124 5.89 5.95 6.62
C LEU A 124 4.52 6.13 5.97
N ILE A 125 3.53 5.30 6.31
CA ILE A 125 2.14 5.48 5.84
C ILE A 125 1.52 6.77 6.41
N ALA A 126 1.83 7.12 7.65
CA ALA A 126 1.30 8.30 8.32
C ALA A 126 1.89 9.62 7.77
N GLU A 127 3.20 9.62 7.58
CA GLU A 127 4.01 10.81 7.28
C GLU A 127 4.12 11.07 5.79
N ALA A 128 4.26 10.04 4.95
CA ALA A 128 4.33 10.23 3.50
C ALA A 128 3.00 10.74 2.94
N VAL A 129 3.09 11.53 1.86
CA VAL A 129 1.90 12.03 1.17
C VAL A 129 1.15 10.86 0.53
N SER A 130 -0.14 10.75 0.82
CA SER A 130 -0.97 9.64 0.34
C SER A 130 -1.40 9.81 -1.12
N PRO A 131 -1.72 8.72 -1.85
CA PRO A 131 -2.08 8.80 -3.28
C PRO A 131 -3.28 9.67 -3.65
N ASP A 132 -4.16 9.99 -2.70
CA ASP A 132 -5.33 10.86 -2.90
C ASP A 132 -5.04 12.35 -2.61
N ASP A 133 -3.84 12.68 -2.15
CA ASP A 133 -3.44 14.06 -1.85
C ASP A 133 -2.89 14.73 -3.12
N GLU A 134 -3.21 16.00 -3.33
CA GLU A 134 -2.77 16.77 -4.51
C GLU A 134 -1.24 16.90 -4.62
N ARG A 135 -0.52 16.79 -3.50
CA ARG A 135 0.94 16.84 -3.45
C ARG A 135 1.61 15.51 -3.81
N TYR A 136 0.81 14.48 -4.10
CA TYR A 136 1.34 13.16 -4.44
C TYR A 136 2.00 13.17 -5.82
N ALA A 137 3.33 13.28 -5.84
CA ALA A 137 4.14 13.33 -7.05
C ALA A 137 4.29 11.99 -7.80
N GLY A 138 3.62 10.93 -7.33
CA GLY A 138 3.67 9.60 -7.92
C GLY A 138 4.45 8.59 -7.08
N GLN A 139 4.41 7.33 -7.52
CA GLN A 139 4.91 6.20 -6.73
C GLN A 139 6.43 6.23 -6.52
N SER A 140 7.21 6.58 -7.54
CA SER A 140 8.68 6.63 -7.43
C SER A 140 9.11 7.67 -6.40
N ASP A 141 8.50 8.85 -6.44
CA ASP A 141 8.80 9.94 -5.52
C ASP A 141 8.33 9.64 -4.09
N ALA A 142 7.18 8.96 -3.93
CA ALA A 142 6.72 8.51 -2.63
C ALA A 142 7.69 7.49 -2.00
N LEU A 143 8.18 6.52 -2.78
CA LEU A 143 9.18 5.56 -2.33
C LEU A 143 10.46 6.27 -1.88
N GLU A 144 11.00 7.17 -2.70
CA GLU A 144 12.23 7.89 -2.38
C GLU A 144 12.05 8.81 -1.16
N SER A 145 10.91 9.49 -1.04
CA SER A 145 10.56 10.26 0.16
C SER A 145 10.50 9.37 1.41
N MET A 146 9.94 8.17 1.33
CA MET A 146 9.91 7.22 2.46
C MET A 146 11.32 6.79 2.86
N MET A 147 12.18 6.51 1.87
CA MET A 147 13.60 6.20 2.10
C MET A 147 14.30 7.37 2.80
N TRP A 148 14.08 8.61 2.36
CA TRP A 148 14.69 9.80 2.96
C TRP A 148 14.17 10.07 4.37
N ILE A 149 12.90 9.81 4.69
CA ILE A 149 12.38 9.88 6.06
C ILE A 149 13.13 8.89 6.96
N LYS A 150 13.33 7.65 6.51
CA LYS A 150 14.12 6.65 7.25
C LYS A 150 15.57 7.12 7.43
N ARG A 151 16.19 7.70 6.39
CA ARG A 151 17.54 8.28 6.46
C ARG A 151 17.64 9.42 7.46
N VAL A 152 16.65 10.32 7.54
CA VAL A 152 16.61 11.36 8.59
C VAL A 152 16.67 10.74 9.98
N LEU A 153 15.86 9.71 10.25
CA LEU A 153 15.84 9.05 11.55
C LEU A 153 17.18 8.37 11.86
N GLN A 154 17.82 7.75 10.88
CA GLN A 154 19.15 7.16 11.01
C GLN A 154 20.21 8.21 11.31
N ASN A 155 20.20 9.33 10.61
CA ASN A 155 21.14 10.43 10.84
C ASN A 155 20.96 11.05 12.23
N ARG A 156 19.71 11.22 12.68
CA ARG A 156 19.42 11.69 14.04
C ARG A 156 19.91 10.69 15.09
N LEU A 157 19.75 9.39 14.87
CA LEU A 157 20.30 8.35 15.76
C LEU A 157 21.82 8.50 15.88
N SER A 158 22.52 8.54 14.74
CA SER A 158 23.99 8.65 14.70
C SER A 158 24.53 9.95 15.29
N ALA A 159 23.83 11.06 15.07
CA ALA A 159 24.20 12.38 15.58
C ALA A 159 23.85 12.59 17.07
N GLY A 160 23.13 11.65 17.68
CA GLY A 160 22.56 11.80 19.02
C GLY A 160 21.17 12.42 18.97
N ALA A 161 20.14 11.58 18.98
CA ALA A 161 18.77 12.00 18.75
C ALA A 161 18.23 12.99 19.79
N GLN A 162 18.85 13.07 20.98
CA GLN A 162 18.52 14.05 22.00
C GLN A 162 18.65 15.49 21.52
N HIS A 163 19.58 15.79 20.59
CA HIS A 163 19.78 17.13 20.06
C HIS A 163 18.54 17.65 19.33
N PHE A 164 17.78 16.76 18.71
CA PHE A 164 16.60 17.11 17.93
C PHE A 164 15.32 17.13 18.78
N SER A 165 15.41 16.86 20.09
CA SER A 165 14.24 16.82 20.98
C SER A 165 13.80 18.20 21.44
N LEU A 166 12.51 18.35 21.74
CA LEU A 166 12.00 19.53 22.45
C LEU A 166 12.53 19.65 23.88
N LYS A 167 13.03 18.56 24.49
CA LYS A 167 13.54 18.54 25.88
C LYS A 167 14.86 17.75 26.00
N PRO A 168 15.97 18.19 25.39
CA PRO A 168 17.22 17.42 25.31
C PRO A 168 17.77 17.00 26.68
N ALA A 169 17.72 17.90 27.67
CA ALA A 169 18.28 17.68 29.00
C ALA A 169 17.57 16.57 29.81
N SER A 170 16.34 16.21 29.44
CA SER A 170 15.56 15.17 30.11
C SER A 170 15.79 13.76 29.54
N LEU A 171 16.56 13.65 28.45
CA LEU A 171 16.81 12.38 27.78
C LEU A 171 18.13 11.79 28.24
N ASN A 172 18.13 10.47 28.48
CA ASN A 172 19.35 9.71 28.66
C ASN A 172 19.84 9.20 27.28
N PRO A 173 20.95 9.72 26.73
CA PRO A 173 21.43 9.30 25.41
C PRO A 173 21.72 7.80 25.31
N LYS A 174 22.10 7.15 26.42
CA LYS A 174 22.40 5.71 26.47
C LYS A 174 21.16 4.81 26.31
N ALA A 175 19.97 5.38 26.47
CA ALA A 175 18.69 4.70 26.28
C ALA A 175 18.23 4.74 24.81
N ILE A 176 18.89 5.52 23.94
CA ILE A 176 18.55 5.64 22.52
C ILE A 176 19.50 4.75 21.72
N ARG A 177 19.02 3.62 21.23
CA ARG A 177 19.86 2.59 20.58
C ARG A 177 19.43 2.25 19.17
N ASN A 178 18.18 2.53 18.82
CA ASN A 178 17.59 2.12 17.55
C ASN A 178 16.59 3.18 17.06
N LEU A 179 15.95 2.94 15.90
CA LEU A 179 15.03 3.91 15.31
C LEU A 179 13.72 4.00 16.08
N VAL A 180 13.31 2.94 16.77
CA VAL A 180 12.14 2.96 17.67
C VAL A 180 12.34 3.99 18.77
N ASP A 181 13.52 3.98 19.40
CA ASP A 181 13.84 4.93 20.47
C ASP A 181 13.83 6.36 19.95
N VAL A 182 14.43 6.62 18.77
CA VAL A 182 14.41 7.94 18.13
C VAL A 182 12.98 8.41 17.91
N VAL A 183 12.15 7.62 17.23
CA VAL A 183 10.78 8.01 16.89
C VAL A 183 9.93 8.29 18.14
N ARG A 184 10.18 7.58 19.24
CA ARG A 184 9.43 7.73 20.49
C ARG A 184 9.86 8.93 21.33
N ILE A 185 10.96 9.59 21.01
CA ILE A 185 11.36 10.82 21.72
C ILE A 185 10.28 11.90 21.48
N PRO A 186 9.81 12.57 22.55
CA PRO A 186 8.82 13.63 22.43
C PRO A 186 9.27 14.73 21.45
N GLY A 187 8.41 15.02 20.47
CA GLY A 187 8.63 16.05 19.46
C GLY A 187 9.40 15.60 18.22
N GLN A 188 9.88 14.35 18.14
CA GLN A 188 10.53 13.84 16.93
C GLN A 188 9.55 13.62 15.79
N VAL A 189 8.47 12.90 16.10
CA VAL A 189 7.39 12.54 15.17
C VAL A 189 6.08 12.69 15.91
N ALA A 190 5.14 13.43 15.32
CA ALA A 190 3.85 13.70 15.95
C ALA A 190 3.12 12.37 16.26
N PHE A 191 2.56 12.27 17.46
CA PHE A 191 1.76 11.11 17.91
C PHE A 191 2.48 9.77 18.13
N PHE A 192 3.76 9.62 17.75
CA PHE A 192 4.48 8.34 17.88
C PHE A 192 5.18 8.11 19.23
N LYS A 193 5.22 9.11 20.13
CA LYS A 193 5.85 8.96 21.46
C LYS A 193 5.33 7.75 22.28
N ASN A 194 4.04 7.46 22.15
CA ASN A 194 3.34 6.41 22.90
C ASN A 194 3.12 5.12 22.08
N TYR A 195 3.75 5.02 20.90
CA TYR A 195 3.62 3.85 20.04
C TYR A 195 3.93 2.55 20.83
N PRO A 196 3.13 1.46 20.65
CA PRO A 196 2.15 1.22 19.59
C PRO A 196 0.77 1.89 19.77
N VAL A 197 0.52 2.59 20.89
CA VAL A 197 -0.75 3.27 21.13
C VAL A 197 -0.78 4.58 20.33
N LEU A 198 -1.41 4.53 19.16
CA LEU A 198 -1.64 5.67 18.27
C LEU A 198 -3.02 6.30 18.48
N PRO A 199 -3.19 7.62 18.24
CA PRO A 199 -4.51 8.25 18.23
C PRO A 199 -5.48 7.55 17.28
N SER A 200 -6.76 7.51 17.64
CA SER A 200 -7.80 6.81 16.89
C SER A 200 -7.93 7.27 15.43
N GLU A 201 -7.76 8.58 15.18
CA GLU A 201 -7.78 9.15 13.83
C GLU A 201 -6.61 8.63 12.98
N LEU A 202 -5.40 8.60 13.54
CA LEU A 202 -4.21 8.12 12.84
C LEU A 202 -4.32 6.62 12.53
N THR A 203 -4.76 5.83 13.52
CA THR A 203 -5.06 4.40 13.35
C THR A 203 -6.08 4.17 12.24
N ARG A 204 -7.16 4.97 12.20
CA ARG A 204 -8.18 4.88 11.15
C ARG A 204 -7.60 5.19 9.77
N ARG A 205 -6.75 6.21 9.63
CA ARG A 205 -6.09 6.57 8.36
C ARG A 205 -5.17 5.46 7.86
N ILE A 206 -4.35 4.88 8.75
CA ILE A 206 -3.47 3.74 8.40
C ILE A 206 -4.31 2.53 7.96
N ASN A 207 -5.34 2.17 8.74
CA ASN A 207 -6.22 1.03 8.42
C ASN A 207 -6.98 1.24 7.12
N ARG A 208 -7.47 2.46 6.85
CA ARG A 208 -8.13 2.81 5.58
C ARG A 208 -7.18 2.64 4.40
N THR A 209 -5.94 3.13 4.53
CA THR A 209 -4.90 2.99 3.50
C THR A 209 -4.63 1.52 3.18
N LEU A 210 -4.47 0.69 4.22
CA LEU A 210 -4.26 -0.76 4.07
C LEU A 210 -5.49 -1.47 3.47
N SER A 211 -6.71 -1.05 3.85
CA SER A 211 -7.95 -1.60 3.32
C SER A 211 -8.07 -1.35 1.81
N ILE A 212 -7.81 -0.12 1.34
CA ILE A 212 -7.84 0.21 -0.10
C ILE A 212 -6.76 -0.58 -0.85
N ALA A 213 -5.55 -0.71 -0.28
CA ALA A 213 -4.46 -1.49 -0.86
C ALA A 213 -4.76 -3.00 -1.01
N ASN A 214 -5.77 -3.48 -0.28
CA ASN A 214 -6.24 -4.86 -0.29
C ASN A 214 -7.63 -5.02 -0.96
N ASP A 215 -8.21 -3.96 -1.50
CA ASP A 215 -9.49 -4.02 -2.19
C ASP A 215 -9.32 -3.81 -3.70
N ALA A 216 -9.13 -4.88 -4.48
CA ALA A 216 -9.04 -4.80 -5.94
C ALA A 216 -10.31 -4.28 -6.65
N THR A 217 -11.43 -4.11 -5.92
CA THR A 217 -12.65 -3.51 -6.48
C THR A 217 -12.67 -1.98 -6.35
N ASP A 218 -11.83 -1.41 -5.47
CA ASP A 218 -11.65 0.03 -5.35
C ASP A 218 -10.83 0.58 -6.52
N GLY A 219 -11.30 1.65 -7.17
CA GLY A 219 -10.59 2.27 -8.30
C GLY A 219 -9.19 2.80 -7.97
N ARG A 220 -8.88 3.02 -6.67
CA ARG A 220 -7.59 3.50 -6.18
C ARG A 220 -6.65 2.38 -5.76
N TYR A 221 -7.13 1.14 -5.75
CA TYR A 221 -6.42 -0.09 -5.36
C TYR A 221 -4.94 -0.08 -5.75
N GLN A 222 -4.66 0.09 -7.04
CA GLN A 222 -3.32 -0.10 -7.59
C GLN A 222 -2.33 0.91 -6.98
N ARG A 223 -2.73 2.17 -6.83
CA ARG A 223 -1.86 3.23 -6.28
C ARG A 223 -1.62 3.00 -4.80
N TYR A 224 -2.67 2.68 -4.04
CA TYR A 224 -2.55 2.39 -2.60
C TYR A 224 -1.76 1.12 -2.31
N ARG A 225 -1.90 0.08 -3.16
CA ARG A 225 -1.14 -1.15 -3.02
C ARG A 225 0.36 -0.93 -3.21
N LEU A 226 0.74 -0.16 -4.24
CA LEU A 226 2.14 0.20 -4.46
C LEU A 226 2.68 1.07 -3.31
N PHE A 227 1.91 2.05 -2.85
CA PHE A 227 2.26 2.91 -1.72
C PHE A 227 2.51 2.11 -0.43
N VAL A 228 1.60 1.20 -0.07
CA VAL A 228 1.75 0.36 1.13
C VAL A 228 2.91 -0.63 0.98
N LYS A 229 3.10 -1.22 -0.22
CA LYS A 229 4.27 -2.08 -0.49
C LYS A 229 5.58 -1.33 -0.25
N ALA A 230 5.71 -0.12 -0.82
CA ALA A 230 6.90 0.71 -0.62
C ALA A 230 7.16 1.00 0.86
N ALA A 231 6.12 1.33 1.63
CA ALA A 231 6.27 1.55 3.07
C ALA A 231 6.75 0.30 3.82
N ILE A 232 6.22 -0.88 3.48
CA ILE A 232 6.65 -2.17 4.07
C ILE A 232 8.10 -2.49 3.68
N GLU A 233 8.44 -2.36 2.39
CA GLU A 233 9.77 -2.64 1.85
C GLU A 233 10.83 -1.73 2.48
N VAL A 234 10.59 -0.42 2.55
CA VAL A 234 11.51 0.53 3.20
C VAL A 234 11.65 0.23 4.69
N ALA A 235 10.55 -0.10 5.37
CA ALA A 235 10.57 -0.42 6.79
C ALA A 235 11.32 -1.72 7.12
N GLN A 236 11.26 -2.72 6.24
CA GLN A 236 11.92 -4.01 6.41
C GLN A 236 13.35 -4.05 5.88
N SER A 237 13.71 -3.16 4.95
CA SER A 237 15.05 -3.13 4.36
C SER A 237 16.13 -2.89 5.42
N THR A 238 17.21 -3.66 5.37
CA THR A 238 18.43 -3.44 6.16
C THR A 238 19.46 -2.63 5.38
N GLU A 239 19.18 -2.32 4.12
CA GLU A 239 20.11 -1.59 3.25
C GLU A 239 20.26 -0.14 3.71
N ALA A 240 21.48 0.37 3.59
CA ALA A 240 21.78 1.77 3.84
C ALA A 240 21.15 2.61 2.73
N VAL A 241 20.14 3.43 3.06
CA VAL A 241 19.57 4.40 2.14
C VAL A 241 20.61 5.48 1.86
N ALA A 242 21.12 5.71 0.66
CA ALA A 242 22.09 6.78 0.44
C ALA A 242 21.57 8.16 0.92
N ASP A 243 22.42 8.97 1.55
CA ASP A 243 22.04 10.34 1.89
C ASP A 243 22.21 11.24 0.65
N PRO A 244 21.15 11.86 0.13
CA PRO A 244 21.24 12.72 -1.05
C PRO A 244 21.93 14.06 -0.74
N CYS A 245 22.05 14.43 0.54
CA CYS A 245 22.62 15.69 0.99
C CYS A 245 24.03 15.45 1.55
N ALA A 246 25.04 16.10 0.96
CA ALA A 246 26.42 15.98 1.42
C ALA A 246 26.62 16.35 2.90
N THR A 247 25.71 17.17 3.46
CA THR A 247 25.73 17.61 4.85
C THR A 247 24.73 16.88 5.74
N GLY A 248 24.07 15.85 5.21
CA GLY A 248 23.10 14.99 5.89
C GLY A 248 21.68 15.56 5.95
N LEU A 249 20.68 14.69 5.83
CA LEU A 249 19.28 15.02 6.11
C LEU A 249 18.93 14.86 7.60
N TYR A 250 18.27 15.85 8.20
CA TYR A 250 17.98 15.87 9.63
C TYR A 250 16.56 16.31 10.00
N ALA A 251 15.73 16.72 9.05
CA ALA A 251 14.30 16.90 9.26
C ALA A 251 13.51 16.75 7.96
N TRP A 252 12.22 16.50 8.12
CA TRP A 252 11.23 16.63 7.05
C TRP A 252 10.00 17.39 7.56
N ARG A 253 9.27 18.00 6.63
CA ARG A 253 7.94 18.58 6.84
C ARG A 253 7.11 18.34 5.60
N THR A 254 5.79 18.26 5.74
CA THR A 254 4.93 18.26 4.55
C THR A 254 5.12 19.56 3.78
N HIS A 255 5.24 19.48 2.45
CA HIS A 255 5.47 20.63 1.59
C HIS A 255 4.49 21.78 1.88
N LEU A 256 5.00 23.02 1.87
CA LEU A 256 4.30 24.25 2.24
C LEU A 256 4.01 24.43 3.74
N SER A 257 4.50 23.53 4.60
CA SER A 257 4.46 23.72 6.04
C SER A 257 5.59 24.65 6.51
N ALA A 258 5.41 25.26 7.68
CA ALA A 258 6.47 26.02 8.32
C ALA A 258 7.73 25.16 8.56
N SER A 259 8.90 25.82 8.45
CA SER A 259 10.21 25.25 8.75
C SER A 259 10.23 24.53 10.11
N PRO A 260 11.00 23.44 10.26
CA PRO A 260 11.18 22.77 11.55
C PRO A 260 11.85 23.66 12.62
N GLY A 261 12.44 24.79 12.25
CA GLY A 261 13.04 25.76 13.16
C GLY A 261 14.26 26.47 12.55
N PRO A 262 14.86 27.42 13.29
CA PRO A 262 15.97 28.25 12.78
C PRO A 262 17.27 27.47 12.52
N ASN A 263 17.41 26.27 13.09
CA ASN A 263 18.59 25.41 12.93
C ASN A 263 18.55 24.55 11.66
N PHE A 264 17.48 24.63 10.88
CA PHE A 264 17.25 23.79 9.71
C PHE A 264 17.29 24.61 8.43
N VAL A 265 17.98 24.09 7.42
CA VAL A 265 18.10 24.69 6.08
C VAL A 265 17.43 23.76 5.08
N PHE A 266 16.52 24.30 4.26
CA PHE A 266 15.87 23.54 3.21
C PHE A 266 16.90 22.94 2.26
N PHE A 267 16.73 21.65 1.95
CA PHE A 267 17.53 20.94 0.96
C PHE A 267 16.73 20.75 -0.32
N GLN A 268 15.63 19.98 -0.26
CA GLN A 268 14.85 19.63 -1.45
C GLN A 268 13.44 19.15 -1.07
N THR A 269 12.48 19.38 -1.96
CA THR A 269 11.16 18.75 -1.91
C THR A 269 11.16 17.42 -2.67
N LYS A 270 10.64 16.36 -2.04
CA LYS A 270 10.49 15.04 -2.65
C LYS A 270 9.25 14.34 -2.12
N GLY A 271 8.43 13.76 -3.01
CA GLY A 271 7.21 13.04 -2.63
C GLY A 271 6.23 13.86 -1.77
N GLY A 272 6.18 15.17 -1.99
CA GLY A 272 5.35 16.10 -1.23
C GLY A 272 5.86 16.41 0.20
N GLN A 273 7.11 16.07 0.49
CA GLN A 273 7.81 16.42 1.73
C GLN A 273 8.99 17.35 1.42
N ASP A 274 9.18 18.37 2.22
CA ASP A 274 10.38 19.19 2.25
C ASP A 274 11.38 18.56 3.22
N PHE A 275 12.60 18.33 2.74
CA PHE A 275 13.70 17.79 3.52
C PHE A 275 14.71 18.88 3.85
N TYR A 276 15.32 18.76 5.02
CA TYR A 276 16.17 19.79 5.59
C TYR A 276 17.49 19.22 6.10
N THR A 277 18.56 19.98 5.91
CA THR A 277 19.85 19.80 6.58
C THR A 277 19.99 20.78 7.75
N LEU A 278 21.15 20.82 8.40
CA LEU A 278 21.43 21.72 9.53
C LEU A 278 22.20 22.96 9.09
N THR A 279 22.00 24.08 9.80
CA THR A 279 22.88 25.24 9.67
C THR A 279 24.32 24.87 10.02
N PRO A 280 25.34 25.53 9.44
CA PRO A 280 26.74 25.21 9.75
C PRO A 280 27.07 25.27 11.24
N ALA A 281 26.54 26.28 11.97
CA ALA A 281 26.77 26.45 13.40
C ALA A 281 26.20 25.28 14.21
N TYR A 282 24.94 24.93 13.98
CA TYR A 282 24.29 23.85 14.72
C TYR A 282 24.84 22.47 14.35
N ARG A 283 25.23 22.28 13.08
CA ARG A 283 25.91 21.05 12.63
C ARG A 283 27.21 20.83 13.40
N SER A 284 28.03 21.87 13.59
CA SER A 284 29.27 21.77 14.37
C SER A 284 29.01 21.42 15.85
N GLU A 285 27.91 21.92 16.42
CA GLU A 285 27.50 21.61 17.80
C GLU A 285 27.03 20.16 17.95
N VAL A 286 26.19 19.69 17.01
CA VAL A 286 25.52 18.39 17.08
C VAL A 286 26.43 17.25 16.62
N LEU A 287 27.13 17.43 15.50
CA LEU A 287 27.97 16.37 14.94
C LEU A 287 29.33 16.26 15.61
N LYS A 288 29.68 17.20 16.51
CA LYS A 288 30.97 17.33 17.22
C LYS A 288 32.06 16.54 16.50
N ILE A 289 32.56 17.11 15.40
CA ILE A 289 33.66 16.51 14.63
C ILE A 289 34.71 16.07 15.65
N ARG A 290 34.83 14.76 15.83
CA ARG A 290 35.99 14.16 16.47
C ARG A 290 37.06 13.99 15.42
#